data_AF-A0A5N6NEK7-F1
#
_entry.id   AF-A0A5N6NEK7-F1
#
_cell.length_a   1.000
_cell.length_b   1.000
_cell.length_c   1.000
_cell.angle_alpha   90.00
_cell.angle_beta   90.00
_cell.angle_gamma   90.00
#
_symmetry.space_group_name_H-M   'P 1'
#
loop_
_entity.id
_entity.type
_entity.pdbx_description
1 polymer ?
#
loop_
_entity_poly.entity_id
_entity_poly.type
_entity_poly.pdbx_seq_one_letter_code
_entity_poly.pdbx_strand_id
1 'polypeptide(L)'
;MIRSLTGKQFSEKVSEHCVGIWKAQGTYTDEDAKAIDKFIEAYKDQNFPPGSSIHHTISPAGSLMISFSKDGSIPKTMNSVIENEKIGPAIIEMVIGKHGVSPETKKNVASRLSTIIN
;
A
#
# COMPACT_ATOMS: atom_id res chain seq x y z
N MET A 1 10.98 -8.22 -1.42
CA MET A 1 11.61 -7.60 -0.24
C MET A 1 13.10 -7.72 -0.38
N ILE A 2 13.84 -6.69 0.03
CA ILE A 2 15.32 -6.73 0.05
C ILE A 2 15.82 -7.28 1.38
N ARG A 3 15.17 -6.90 2.49
CA ARG A 3 15.45 -7.38 3.85
C ARG A 3 14.19 -8.02 4.44
N SER A 4 14.37 -8.91 5.42
CA SER A 4 13.24 -9.52 6.13
C SER A 4 12.40 -8.45 6.83
N LEU A 5 11.08 -8.60 6.74
CA LEU A 5 10.12 -7.70 7.37
C LEU A 5 8.92 -8.52 7.87
N THR A 6 8.48 -8.28 9.10
CA THR A 6 7.24 -8.89 9.59
C THR A 6 6.04 -8.15 9.02
N GLY A 7 4.90 -8.84 8.87
CA GLY A 7 3.66 -8.23 8.44
C GLY A 7 3.24 -7.09 9.35
N LYS A 8 3.39 -7.27 10.66
CA LYS A 8 3.13 -6.22 11.67
C LYS A 8 3.97 -4.95 11.44
N GLN A 9 5.29 -5.08 11.29
CA GLN A 9 6.17 -3.92 11.06
C GLN A 9 5.81 -3.17 9.78
N PHE A 10 5.46 -3.91 8.71
CA PHE A 10 5.01 -3.30 7.47
C PHE A 10 3.68 -2.58 7.65
N SER A 11 2.68 -3.29 8.18
CA SER A 11 1.31 -2.80 8.21
C SER A 11 1.15 -1.61 9.14
N GLU A 12 1.73 -1.64 10.34
CA GLU A 12 1.70 -0.52 11.28
C GLU A 12 2.31 0.75 10.66
N LYS A 13 3.47 0.62 9.99
CA LYS A 13 4.12 1.77 9.36
C LYS A 13 3.30 2.36 8.22
N VAL A 14 2.74 1.52 7.35
CA VAL A 14 1.88 2.00 6.26
C VAL A 14 0.61 2.64 6.82
N SER A 15 0.00 2.04 7.84
CA SER A 15 -1.17 2.58 8.52
C SER A 15 -0.91 3.93 9.17
N GLU A 16 0.22 4.12 9.85
CA GLU A 16 0.65 5.42 10.38
C GLU A 16 0.70 6.50 9.29
N HIS A 17 1.27 6.18 8.13
CA HIS A 17 1.35 7.10 7.01
C HIS A 17 -0.03 7.46 6.45
N CYS A 18 -0.90 6.47 6.22
CA CYS A 18 -2.25 6.71 5.73
C CYS A 18 -3.06 7.59 6.69
N VAL A 19 -3.06 7.25 7.99
CA VAL A 19 -3.75 8.03 9.03
C VAL A 19 -3.18 9.44 9.13
N GLY A 20 -1.85 9.59 9.03
CA GLY A 20 -1.19 10.89 9.02
C GLY A 20 -1.64 11.78 7.85
N ILE A 21 -1.72 11.21 6.64
CA ILE A 21 -2.22 11.91 5.45
C ILE A 21 -3.66 12.37 5.64
N TRP A 22 -4.56 11.48 6.07
CA TRP A 22 -5.98 11.82 6.24
C TRP A 22 -6.22 12.82 7.37
N LYS A 23 -5.49 12.71 8.48
CA LYS A 23 -5.56 13.70 9.57
C LYS A 23 -5.07 15.08 9.13
N ALA A 24 -3.97 15.14 8.38
CA ALA A 24 -3.45 16.40 7.84
C ALA A 24 -4.43 17.06 6.84
N GLN A 25 -5.22 16.24 6.14
CA GLN A 25 -6.28 16.71 5.24
C GLN A 25 -7.60 17.03 5.94
N GLY A 26 -7.76 16.68 7.22
CA GLY A 26 -9.02 16.81 7.96
C GLY A 26 -10.12 15.84 7.50
N THR A 27 -9.76 14.72 6.88
CA THR A 27 -10.70 13.78 6.25
C THR A 27 -10.79 12.43 6.96
N TYR A 28 -10.07 12.23 8.08
CA TYR A 28 -10.03 10.97 8.82
C TYR A 28 -11.33 10.71 9.59
N THR A 29 -11.99 9.58 9.32
CA THR A 29 -13.25 9.17 9.96
C THR A 29 -13.16 7.82 10.67
N ASP A 30 -14.23 7.44 11.38
CA ASP A 30 -14.33 6.13 12.04
C ASP A 30 -14.35 4.96 11.05
N GLU A 31 -14.88 5.17 9.84
CA GLU A 31 -14.80 4.19 8.74
C GLU A 31 -13.36 3.96 8.30
N ASP A 32 -12.54 5.02 8.26
CA ASP A 32 -11.12 4.91 7.94
C ASP A 32 -10.36 4.15 9.03
N ALA A 33 -10.71 4.37 10.31
CA ALA A 33 -10.14 3.61 11.42
C ALA A 33 -10.42 2.10 11.27
N LYS A 34 -11.67 1.73 10.98
CA LYS A 34 -12.05 0.32 10.74
C LYS A 34 -11.33 -0.28 9.52
N ALA A 35 -11.11 0.51 8.47
CA ALA A 35 -10.35 0.07 7.30
C ALA A 35 -8.87 -0.19 7.65
N ILE A 36 -8.28 0.65 8.50
CA ILE A 36 -6.92 0.47 9.02
C ILE A 36 -6.81 -0.77 9.89
N ASP A 37 -7.79 -1.04 10.76
CA ASP A 37 -7.80 -2.27 11.57
C ASP A 37 -7.83 -3.52 10.67
N LYS A 38 -8.69 -3.52 9.65
CA LYS A 38 -8.73 -4.60 8.64
C LYS A 38 -7.43 -4.73 7.86
N PHE A 39 -6.79 -3.61 7.55
CA PHE A 39 -5.47 -3.60 6.92
C PHE A 39 -4.45 -4.29 7.81
N ILE A 40 -4.29 -3.87 9.06
CA ILE A 40 -3.33 -4.46 10.00
C ILE A 40 -3.60 -5.95 10.20
N GLU A 41 -4.86 -6.33 10.37
CA GLU A 41 -5.30 -7.72 10.53
C GLU A 41 -4.90 -8.60 9.34
N ALA A 42 -5.00 -8.10 8.10
CA ALA A 42 -4.62 -8.84 6.90
C ALA A 42 -3.12 -9.22 6.87
N TYR A 43 -2.28 -8.50 7.62
CA TYR A 43 -0.83 -8.73 7.71
C TYR A 43 -0.38 -9.47 8.96
N LYS A 44 -1.25 -9.69 9.96
CA LYS A 44 -0.83 -10.11 11.31
C LYS A 44 0.05 -11.36 11.34
N ASP A 45 -0.28 -12.36 10.51
CA ASP A 45 0.40 -13.67 10.46
C ASP A 45 1.41 -13.76 9.31
N GLN A 46 1.71 -12.64 8.65
CA GLN A 46 2.58 -12.62 7.48
C GLN A 46 4.03 -12.35 7.87
N ASN A 47 4.94 -12.98 7.15
CA ASN A 47 6.38 -12.71 7.20
C ASN A 47 6.92 -12.61 5.79
N PHE A 48 7.78 -11.61 5.56
CA PHE A 48 8.30 -11.28 4.24
C PHE A 48 9.82 -11.44 4.21
N PRO A 49 10.34 -12.65 3.94
CA PRO A 49 11.76 -12.87 3.74
C PRO A 49 12.26 -12.17 2.45
N PRO A 50 13.58 -12.01 2.26
CA PRO A 50 14.14 -11.55 0.99
C PRO A 50 13.56 -12.33 -0.20
N GLY A 51 13.20 -11.62 -1.26
CA GLY A 51 12.54 -12.20 -2.44
C GLY A 51 11.01 -12.25 -2.40
N SER A 52 10.36 -12.19 -1.23
CA SER A 52 8.89 -12.18 -1.16
C SER A 52 8.29 -10.85 -1.63
N SER A 53 7.01 -10.81 -1.99
CA SER A 53 6.33 -9.58 -2.44
C SER A 53 4.96 -9.39 -1.79
N ILE A 54 4.59 -8.11 -1.69
CA ILE A 54 3.26 -7.63 -1.32
C ILE A 54 2.67 -6.99 -2.58
N HIS A 55 1.45 -7.37 -2.91
CA HIS A 55 0.72 -6.83 -4.05
C HIS A 55 -0.47 -6.04 -3.54
N HIS A 56 -0.50 -4.75 -3.88
CA HIS A 56 -1.61 -3.84 -3.64
C HIS A 56 -2.29 -3.53 -4.97
N THR A 57 -3.48 -4.09 -5.16
CA THR A 57 -4.31 -3.80 -6.34
C THR A 57 -5.36 -2.78 -5.92
N ILE A 58 -5.30 -1.59 -6.53
CA ILE A 58 -6.21 -0.48 -6.24
C ILE A 58 -7.29 -0.47 -7.31
N SER A 59 -8.52 -0.70 -6.89
CA SER A 59 -9.69 -0.69 -7.77
C SER A 59 -10.21 0.75 -7.95
N PRO A 60 -10.60 1.14 -9.19
CA PRO A 60 -11.34 2.39 -9.42
C PRO A 60 -12.66 2.47 -8.65
N ALA A 61 -13.21 1.33 -8.21
CA ALA A 61 -14.44 1.26 -7.41
C ALA A 61 -14.23 1.61 -5.92
N GLY A 62 -13.01 1.98 -5.51
CA GLY A 62 -12.74 2.43 -4.14
C GLY A 62 -12.36 1.30 -3.16
N SER A 63 -11.71 0.24 -3.65
CA SER A 63 -11.26 -0.86 -2.82
C SER A 63 -9.78 -1.18 -3.01
N LEU A 64 -9.15 -1.65 -1.94
CA LEU A 64 -7.79 -2.16 -1.93
C LEU A 64 -7.80 -3.67 -1.76
N MET A 65 -7.22 -4.34 -2.73
CA MET A 65 -7.05 -5.78 -2.76
C MET A 65 -5.60 -6.11 -2.41
N ILE A 66 -5.41 -7.04 -1.46
CA ILE A 66 -4.09 -7.41 -0.94
C ILE A 66 -3.82 -8.87 -1.28
N SER A 67 -2.64 -9.12 -1.85
CA SER A 67 -2.11 -10.47 -1.98
C SER A 67 -0.62 -10.56 -1.68
N PHE A 68 -0.18 -11.75 -1.29
CA PHE A 68 1.19 -12.02 -0.90
C PHE A 68 1.81 -13.12 -1.74
N SER A 69 3.10 -12.99 -2.03
CA SER A 69 3.88 -14.03 -2.67
C SER A 69 5.20 -14.26 -1.94
N LYS A 70 5.62 -15.52 -1.87
CA LYS A 70 6.87 -15.92 -1.20
C LYS A 70 8.09 -15.78 -2.11
N ASP A 71 7.89 -15.80 -3.43
CA ASP A 71 8.94 -15.89 -4.44
C ASP A 71 8.91 -14.75 -5.48
N GLY A 72 8.02 -13.79 -5.30
CA GLY A 72 7.87 -12.65 -6.22
C GLY A 72 6.95 -12.93 -7.41
N SER A 73 6.40 -14.15 -7.55
CA SER A 73 5.35 -14.44 -8.53
C SER A 73 4.09 -13.64 -8.24
N ILE A 74 3.31 -13.31 -9.27
CA ILE A 74 2.01 -12.64 -9.09
C ILE A 74 0.99 -13.66 -8.58
N PRO A 75 0.39 -13.46 -7.39
CA PRO A 75 -0.62 -14.37 -6.86
C PRO A 75 -1.88 -14.39 -7.74
N LYS A 76 -2.42 -15.58 -8.00
CA LYS A 76 -3.70 -15.75 -8.73
C LYS A 76 -4.92 -15.53 -7.84
N THR A 77 -4.75 -15.69 -6.54
CA THR A 77 -5.82 -15.57 -5.54
C THR A 77 -5.57 -14.40 -4.63
N MET A 78 -6.66 -13.76 -4.23
CA MET A 78 -6.65 -12.66 -3.27
C MET A 78 -6.55 -13.17 -1.85
N ASN A 79 -5.86 -12.42 -0.97
CA ASN A 79 -5.83 -12.73 0.46
C ASN A 79 -6.84 -11.90 1.24
N SER A 80 -7.00 -10.61 0.92
CA SER A 80 -7.93 -9.71 1.61
C SER A 80 -8.43 -8.59 0.70
N VAL A 81 -9.62 -8.06 1.00
CA VAL A 81 -10.23 -6.90 0.35
C VAL A 81 -10.62 -5.89 1.42
N ILE A 82 -10.25 -4.62 1.19
CA ILE A 82 -10.57 -3.50 2.06
C ILE A 82 -11.37 -2.49 1.27
N GLU A 83 -12.64 -2.37 1.62
CA GLU A 83 -13.57 -1.39 1.07
C GLU A 83 -13.33 -0.04 1.75
N ASN A 84 -12.48 0.79 1.14
CA ASN A 84 -12.18 2.15 1.56
C ASN A 84 -11.52 2.89 0.38
N GLU A 85 -12.18 3.91 -0.15
CA GLU A 85 -11.71 4.61 -1.34
C GLU A 85 -10.43 5.42 -1.11
N LYS A 86 -10.11 5.73 0.15
CA LYS A 86 -8.98 6.59 0.52
C LYS A 86 -7.66 5.82 0.65
N ILE A 87 -7.69 4.52 0.98
CA ILE A 87 -6.49 3.75 1.33
C ILE A 87 -5.57 3.51 0.13
N GLY A 88 -6.13 3.25 -1.05
CA GLY A 88 -5.35 3.10 -2.28
C GLY A 88 -4.56 4.37 -2.62
N PRO A 89 -5.23 5.53 -2.77
CA PRO A 89 -4.57 6.81 -2.98
C PRO A 89 -3.54 7.16 -1.89
N ALA A 90 -3.82 6.89 -0.62
CA ALA A 90 -2.89 7.16 0.47
C ALA A 90 -1.61 6.32 0.37
N ILE A 91 -1.70 5.06 -0.05
CA ILE A 91 -0.51 4.22 -0.32
C ILE A 91 0.29 4.77 -1.50
N ILE A 92 -0.36 5.24 -2.57
CA ILE A 92 0.34 5.88 -3.70
C ILE A 92 1.05 7.17 -3.25
N GLU A 93 0.36 8.02 -2.49
CA GLU A 93 0.93 9.27 -1.94
C GLU A 93 2.11 8.97 -1.02
N MET A 94 2.03 7.90 -0.21
CA MET A 94 3.14 7.44 0.63
C MET A 94 4.38 7.06 -0.20
N VAL A 95 4.22 6.48 -1.40
CA VAL A 95 5.36 6.01 -2.21
C VAL A 95 5.93 7.12 -3.09
N ILE A 96 5.07 7.81 -3.86
CA ILE A 96 5.48 8.76 -4.91
C ILE A 96 4.88 10.17 -4.74
N GLY A 97 4.19 10.44 -3.65
CA GLY A 97 3.62 11.75 -3.34
C GLY A 97 4.68 12.81 -3.05
N LYS A 98 4.23 13.95 -2.50
CA LYS A 98 5.12 15.09 -2.22
C LYS A 98 6.28 14.70 -1.30
N HIS A 99 5.97 13.93 -0.26
CA HIS A 99 6.91 13.41 0.73
C HIS A 99 7.09 11.89 0.61
N GLY A 100 6.95 11.35 -0.60
CA GLY A 100 6.98 9.91 -0.85
C GLY A 100 8.31 9.26 -0.46
N VAL A 101 8.24 8.02 0.05
CA VAL A 101 9.40 7.27 0.56
C VAL A 101 10.38 6.82 -0.55
N SER A 102 9.98 6.87 -1.82
CA SER A 102 10.82 6.46 -2.94
C SER A 102 10.94 7.54 -4.03
N PRO A 103 11.88 8.50 -3.85
CA PRO A 103 12.19 9.51 -4.86
C PRO A 103 12.58 8.90 -6.22
N GLU A 104 13.26 7.75 -6.21
CA GLU A 104 13.67 7.04 -7.42
C GLU A 104 12.46 6.46 -8.16
N THR A 105 11.49 5.87 -7.45
CA THR A 105 10.23 5.40 -8.06
C THR A 105 9.47 6.58 -8.68
N LYS A 106 9.38 7.71 -7.97
CA LYS A 106 8.73 8.93 -8.49
C LYS A 106 9.37 9.42 -9.78
N LYS A 107 10.72 9.50 -9.82
CA LYS A 107 11.49 9.87 -11.01
C LYS A 107 11.26 8.89 -12.17
N ASN A 108 11.26 7.59 -11.89
CA ASN A 108 11.08 6.55 -12.91
C ASN A 108 9.69 6.63 -13.56
N VAL A 109 8.65 6.77 -12.75
CA VAL A 109 7.27 6.93 -13.22
C VAL A 109 7.15 8.18 -14.11
N ALA A 110 7.66 9.33 -13.65
CA ALA A 110 7.61 10.57 -14.43
C ALA A 110 8.32 10.44 -15.78
N SER A 111 9.54 9.91 -15.79
CA SER A 111 10.33 9.77 -17.01
C SER A 111 9.73 8.80 -18.02
N ARG A 112 9.05 7.73 -17.58
CA ARG A 112 8.45 6.75 -18.48
C ARG A 112 7.07 7.19 -18.96
N LEU A 113 6.29 7.84 -18.11
CA LEU A 113 5.02 8.42 -18.52
C LEU A 113 5.21 9.55 -19.55
N SER A 114 6.24 10.39 -19.40
CA SER A 114 6.51 11.41 -20.42
C SER A 114 6.79 10.82 -21.80
N THR A 115 7.39 9.62 -21.89
CA THR A 115 7.59 8.96 -23.18
C THR A 115 6.35 8.30 -23.78
N ILE A 116 5.31 8.08 -22.97
CA ILE A 116 4.07 7.42 -23.39
C ILE A 116 3.00 8.44 -23.78
N ILE A 117 2.98 9.59 -23.09
CA ILE A 117 1.94 10.62 -23.23
C ILE A 117 2.33 11.69 -24.26
N ASN A 118 3.59 11.73 -24.69
CA ASN A 118 4.06 12.54 -25.82
C ASN A 118 3.70 11.88 -27.16
#